data_AF-A0A0K8T8S3-F1
#
_entry.id   AF-A0A0K8T8S3-F1
#
_cell.length_a   1.000
_cell.length_b   1.000
_cell.length_c   1.000
_cell.angle_alpha   90.00
_cell.angle_beta   90.00
_cell.angle_gamma   90.00
#
_symmetry.space_group_name_H-M   'P 1'
#
loop_
_entity.id
_entity.type
_entity.pdbx_description
1 polymer ?
#
loop_
_entity_poly.entity_id
_entity_poly.type
_entity_poly.pdbx_seq_one_letter_code
_entity_poly.pdbx_strand_id
1 'polypeptide(L)'
;MVMFSCNRCSKGLKKKDVLTHSYQCGGPNNINVTCIDCLKDFRGNEYDSHTSCVTEEVRYGGKGAVVKETGKKQNQWLGIVRQVLKVNDSLDIPVKKFLQSITTHGKHP
;
A
#
# COMPACT_ATOMS: atom_id res chain seq x y z
N MET A 1 6.11 2.91 5.38
CA MET A 1 5.97 4.38 5.54
C MET A 1 6.78 5.02 4.43
N VAL A 2 6.17 5.84 3.58
CA VAL A 2 6.82 6.43 2.38
C VAL A 2 7.67 7.63 2.77
N MET A 3 8.88 7.71 2.21
CA MET A 3 9.81 8.83 2.34
C MET A 3 9.92 9.60 1.01
N PHE A 4 9.99 10.93 1.12
CA PHE A 4 10.11 11.85 -0.01
C PHE A 4 11.39 12.68 0.11
N SER A 5 11.94 13.11 -1.02
CA SER A 5 13.01 14.09 -1.11
C SER A 5 12.47 15.36 -1.74
N CYS A 6 12.76 16.52 -1.15
CA CYS A 6 12.39 17.80 -1.74
C CYS A 6 13.33 18.15 -2.90
N ASN A 7 12.79 18.44 -4.08
CA ASN A 7 13.62 18.77 -5.25
C ASN A 7 14.27 20.16 -5.19
N ARG A 8 13.92 20.98 -4.19
CA ARG A 8 14.52 22.32 -4.02
C ARG A 8 15.71 22.33 -3.07
N CYS A 9 15.60 21.63 -1.94
CA CYS A 9 16.62 21.65 -0.90
C CYS A 9 17.17 20.26 -0.57
N SER A 10 16.75 19.23 -1.29
CA SER A 10 17.20 17.84 -1.14
C SER A 10 17.01 17.26 0.27
N LYS A 11 16.07 17.82 1.06
CA LYS A 11 15.74 17.34 2.40
C LYS A 11 14.85 16.11 2.32
N GLY A 12 15.19 15.07 3.08
CA GLY A 12 14.35 13.90 3.32
C GLY A 12 13.16 14.23 4.23
N LEU A 13 11.96 13.89 3.80
CA LEU A 13 10.68 14.22 4.44
C LEU A 13 9.81 12.98 4.53
N LYS A 14 9.16 12.80 5.68
CA LYS A 14 8.05 11.85 5.78
C LYS A 14 6.82 12.48 5.13
N LYS A 15 5.88 11.67 4.65
CA LYS A 15 4.61 12.14 4.03
C LYS A 15 3.92 13.27 4.81
N LYS A 16 3.78 13.11 6.13
CA LYS A 16 3.15 14.10 7.02
C LYS A 16 3.90 15.43 7.11
N ASP A 17 5.21 15.42 6.86
CA ASP A 17 6.09 16.58 7.00
C ASP A 17 6.21 17.37 5.69
N VAL A 18 5.73 16.84 4.56
CA VAL A 18 5.80 17.49 3.23
C VAL A 18 5.04 18.82 3.23
N LEU A 19 3.83 18.83 3.79
CA LEU A 19 3.02 20.06 3.86
C LEU A 19 3.69 21.11 4.73
N THR A 20 4.12 20.75 5.94
CA THR A 20 4.85 21.65 6.85
C THR A 20 6.11 22.20 6.20
N HIS A 21 6.87 21.34 5.53
CA HIS A 21 8.08 21.72 4.81
C HIS A 21 7.80 22.71 3.67
N SER A 22 6.68 22.56 2.96
CA SER A 22 6.31 23.43 1.84
C SER A 22 6.22 24.91 2.25
N TYR A 23 5.70 25.19 3.45
CA TYR A 23 5.63 26.56 3.98
C TYR A 23 7.01 27.18 4.19
N GLN A 24 8.01 26.37 4.53
CA GLN A 24 9.39 26.81 4.76
C GLN A 24 10.23 26.79 3.47
N CYS A 25 9.83 25.99 2.49
CA CYS A 25 10.54 25.78 1.24
C CYS A 25 9.66 26.23 0.07
N GLY A 26 9.41 27.55 0.02
CA GLY A 26 8.84 28.33 -1.08
C GLY A 26 7.34 28.16 -1.39
N GLY A 27 6.55 27.81 -0.39
CA GLY A 27 5.09 27.97 -0.35
C GLY A 27 4.28 26.71 -0.69
N PRO A 28 3.04 26.61 -0.18
CA PRO A 28 2.17 25.44 -0.33
C PRO A 28 1.74 25.16 -1.78
N ASN A 29 1.81 26.17 -2.67
CA ASN A 29 1.46 26.03 -4.08
C ASN A 29 2.62 25.46 -4.94
N ASN A 30 3.81 25.30 -4.36
CA ASN A 30 5.03 24.90 -5.08
C ASN A 30 5.65 23.62 -4.49
N ILE A 31 4.80 22.67 -4.10
CA ILE A 31 5.25 21.36 -3.62
C ILE A 31 5.80 20.58 -4.81
N ASN A 32 7.08 20.23 -4.76
CA ASN A 32 7.75 19.38 -5.75
C ASN A 32 8.66 18.40 -5.00
N VAL A 33 8.22 17.16 -4.86
CA VAL A 33 8.91 16.12 -4.09
C VAL A 33 8.98 14.81 -4.87
N THR A 34 10.07 14.07 -4.68
CA THR A 34 10.28 12.77 -5.33
C THR A 34 10.27 11.68 -4.26
N CYS A 35 9.50 10.62 -4.47
CA CYS A 35 9.56 9.47 -3.57
C CYS A 35 10.93 8.79 -3.70
N ILE A 36 11.59 8.51 -2.58
CA ILE A 36 12.96 7.96 -2.58
C ILE A 36 12.96 6.50 -3.03
N ASP A 37 11.92 5.75 -2.67
CA ASP A 37 11.81 4.32 -2.96
C ASP A 37 11.45 4.05 -4.43
N CYS A 38 10.44 4.76 -4.95
CA CYS A 38 9.97 4.56 -6.31
C CYS A 38 10.42 5.63 -7.30
N LEU A 39 11.23 6.61 -6.88
CA LEU A 39 11.81 7.64 -7.76
C LEU A 39 10.77 8.27 -8.72
N LYS A 40 9.54 8.46 -8.23
CA LYS A 40 8.46 9.15 -8.93
C LYS A 40 8.35 10.56 -8.36
N ASP A 41 8.22 11.53 -9.24
CA ASP A 41 7.97 12.93 -8.89
C ASP A 41 6.48 13.18 -8.62
N PHE A 42 6.22 14.05 -7.66
CA PHE A 42 4.89 14.46 -7.23
C PHE A 42 4.85 15.99 -7.11
N ARG A 43 3.81 16.59 -7.70
CA ARG A 43 3.60 18.04 -7.68
C ARG A 43 2.33 18.39 -6.92
N GLY A 44 2.32 19.54 -6.26
CA GLY A 44 1.16 19.99 -5.48
C GLY A 44 0.75 18.96 -4.43
N ASN A 45 -0.52 18.51 -4.47
CA ASN A 45 -1.08 17.55 -3.51
C ASN A 45 -1.02 16.08 -3.97
N GLU A 46 -0.40 15.77 -5.12
CA GLU A 46 -0.36 14.39 -5.65
C GLU A 46 0.37 13.40 -4.72
N TYR A 47 1.29 13.89 -3.89
CA TYR A 47 2.03 13.05 -2.94
C TYR A 47 1.11 12.46 -1.84
N ASP A 48 -0.05 13.07 -1.58
CA ASP A 48 -0.99 12.60 -0.56
C ASP A 48 -1.68 11.30 -0.98
N SER A 49 -1.92 11.10 -2.27
CA SER A 49 -2.48 9.83 -2.77
C SER A 49 -1.45 8.70 -2.83
N HIS A 50 -0.16 8.99 -2.64
CA HIS A 50 0.88 7.97 -2.66
C HIS A 50 0.95 7.21 -1.33
N THR A 51 0.53 5.96 -1.35
CA THR A 51 0.48 5.05 -0.18
C THR A 51 1.34 3.81 -0.35
N SER A 52 1.63 3.41 -1.60
CA SER A 52 2.48 2.28 -1.94
C SER A 52 3.38 2.60 -3.13
N CYS A 53 4.61 2.10 -3.09
CA CYS A 53 5.57 2.22 -4.18
C CYS A 53 5.32 1.14 -5.23
N VAL A 54 5.58 1.47 -6.50
CA VAL A 54 5.61 0.46 -7.56
C VAL A 54 6.81 -0.45 -7.35
N THR A 55 6.64 -1.75 -7.61
CA THR A 55 7.74 -2.72 -7.50
C THR A 55 8.76 -2.51 -8.61
N GLU A 56 10.02 -2.88 -8.35
CA GLU A 56 11.11 -2.76 -9.33
C GLU A 56 10.80 -3.52 -10.63
N GLU A 57 10.11 -4.66 -10.54
CA GLU A 57 9.63 -5.44 -11.67
C GLU A 57 8.72 -4.62 -12.60
N VAL A 58 7.86 -3.75 -12.05
CA VAL A 58 6.98 -2.87 -12.83
C VAL A 58 7.74 -1.66 -13.39
N ARG A 59 8.76 -1.18 -12.67
CA ARG A 59 9.57 -0.03 -13.10
C ARG A 59 10.53 -0.37 -14.24
N TYR A 60 11.19 -1.52 -14.18
CA TYR A 60 12.25 -1.91 -15.11
C TYR A 60 11.85 -3.07 -16.04
N GLY A 61 10.73 -3.76 -15.80
CA GLY A 61 10.34 -4.98 -16.53
C GLY A 61 9.81 -4.82 -17.96
N GLY A 62 9.97 -3.64 -18.58
CA GLY A 62 9.56 -3.40 -19.96
C GLY A 62 8.04 -3.44 -20.21
N LYS A 63 7.62 -3.38 -21.47
CA LYS A 63 6.21 -3.27 -21.93
C LYS A 63 5.30 -4.48 -21.59
N GLY A 64 5.73 -5.39 -20.72
CA GLY A 64 4.98 -6.57 -20.29
C GLY A 64 4.98 -6.80 -18.78
N ALA A 65 5.45 -5.83 -17.98
CA ALA A 65 5.48 -5.97 -16.54
C ALA A 65 4.06 -6.00 -15.95
N VAL A 66 3.55 -7.20 -15.73
CA VAL A 66 2.25 -7.42 -15.13
C VAL A 66 2.36 -7.03 -13.65
N VAL A 67 1.58 -6.04 -13.22
CA VAL A 67 1.36 -5.78 -11.80
C VAL A 67 0.79 -7.07 -11.21
N LYS A 68 1.62 -7.85 -10.51
CA LYS A 68 1.16 -9.03 -9.79
C LYS A 68 0.21 -8.54 -8.72
N GLU A 69 -1.09 -8.78 -8.89
CA GLU A 69 -2.10 -8.50 -7.87
C GLU A 69 -1.73 -9.22 -6.57
N THR A 70 -1.13 -8.49 -5.64
CA THR A 70 -0.83 -8.97 -4.29
C THR A 70 -2.16 -9.23 -3.58
N GLY A 71 -2.38 -10.48 -3.19
CA GLY A 71 -3.60 -10.89 -2.48
C GLY A 71 -4.42 -12.00 -3.16
N LYS A 72 -4.17 -12.34 -4.43
CA LYS A 72 -4.91 -13.45 -5.11
C LYS A 72 -4.85 -14.77 -4.34
N LYS A 73 -3.66 -15.16 -3.87
CA LYS A 73 -3.48 -16.40 -3.09
C LYS A 73 -4.19 -16.34 -1.72
N GLN A 74 -4.18 -15.18 -1.07
CA GLN A 74 -4.84 -14.98 0.22
C GLN A 74 -6.36 -15.00 0.06
N ASN A 75 -6.91 -14.37 -0.97
CA ASN A 75 -8.34 -14.40 -1.26
C ASN A 75 -8.81 -15.81 -1.63
N GLN A 76 -8.02 -16.55 -2.42
CA GLN A 76 -8.32 -17.94 -2.75
C GLN A 76 -8.34 -18.83 -1.50
N TRP A 77 -7.33 -18.70 -0.62
CA TRP A 77 -7.28 -19.42 0.64
C TRP A 77 -8.47 -19.07 1.57
N LEU A 78 -8.83 -17.79 1.69
CA LEU A 78 -10.03 -17.37 2.43
C LEU A 78 -11.32 -17.92 1.82
N GLY A 79 -11.38 -18.09 0.50
CA GLY A 79 -12.48 -18.76 -0.19
C GLY A 79 -12.64 -20.22 0.24
N ILE A 80 -11.53 -20.97 0.30
CA ILE A 80 -11.50 -22.36 0.78
C ILE A 80 -11.97 -22.43 2.23
N VAL A 81 -11.45 -21.57 3.11
CA VAL A 81 -11.86 -21.53 4.53
C VAL A 81 -13.36 -21.27 4.69
N ARG A 82 -13.92 -20.33 3.91
CA ARG A 82 -15.37 -20.05 3.92
C ARG A 82 -16.19 -21.24 3.43
N GLN A 83 -15.69 -21.99 2.47
CA GLN A 83 -16.37 -23.19 1.97
C GLN A 83 -16.36 -24.32 3.00
N VAL A 84 -15.22 -24.55 3.66
CA VAL A 84 -15.09 -25.55 4.74
C VAL A 84 -16.05 -25.24 5.90
N LEU A 85 -16.15 -23.96 6.31
CA LEU A 85 -17.09 -23.51 7.33
C LEU A 85 -18.58 -23.70 6.96
N LYS A 86 -18.91 -23.73 5.66
CA LYS A 86 -20.29 -23.94 5.16
C LYS A 86 -20.65 -25.41 5.01
N VAL A 87 -19.72 -26.24 4.53
CA VAL A 87 -19.97 -27.65 4.19
C VAL A 87 -19.90 -28.54 5.43
N ASN A 88 -19.03 -28.21 6.39
CA ASN A 88 -18.74 -29.09 7.51
C ASN A 88 -19.31 -28.53 8.81
N ASP A 89 -20.55 -28.89 9.14
CA ASP A 89 -21.21 -28.40 10.36
C ASP A 89 -20.72 -29.10 11.63
N SER A 90 -20.18 -30.31 11.50
CA SER A 90 -19.61 -31.15 12.57
C SER A 90 -18.15 -30.80 12.93
N LEU A 91 -17.73 -29.56 12.70
CA LEU A 91 -16.41 -29.08 13.12
C LEU A 91 -16.37 -28.86 14.63
N ASP A 92 -15.25 -29.23 15.23
CA ASP A 92 -14.97 -28.96 16.64
C ASP A 92 -15.11 -27.45 16.95
N ILE A 93 -15.77 -27.13 18.06
CA ILE A 93 -16.18 -25.76 18.43
C ILE A 93 -14.98 -24.78 18.47
N PRO A 94 -13.83 -25.14 19.09
CA PRO A 94 -12.59 -24.38 19.01
C PRO A 94 -12.12 -24.07 17.59
N VAL A 95 -12.14 -25.08 16.70
CA VAL A 95 -11.68 -24.95 15.32
C VAL A 95 -12.59 -24.02 14.52
N LYS A 96 -13.91 -24.15 14.71
CA LYS A 96 -14.91 -23.28 14.06
C LYS A 96 -14.71 -21.81 14.46
N LYS A 97 -14.50 -21.53 15.75
CA LYS A 97 -14.24 -20.17 16.26
C LYS A 97 -12.94 -19.58 15.70
N PHE A 98 -11.88 -20.38 15.65
CA PHE A 98 -10.59 -19.93 15.11
C PHE A 98 -10.68 -19.56 13.63
N LEU A 99 -11.29 -20.42 12.81
CA LEU A 99 -11.48 -20.16 11.38
C LEU A 99 -12.37 -18.93 11.13
N GLN A 100 -13.41 -18.72 11.94
CA GLN A 100 -14.25 -17.52 11.87
C GLN A 100 -13.47 -16.23 12.20
N SER A 101 -12.60 -16.26 13.22
CA SER A 101 -11.73 -15.13 13.56
C SER A 101 -10.84 -14.73 12.37
N ILE A 102 -10.21 -15.71 11.72
CA ILE A 102 -9.33 -15.43 10.56
C ILE A 102 -10.09 -14.80 9.40
N THR A 103 -11.34 -15.24 9.13
CA THR A 103 -12.15 -14.65 8.06
C THR A 103 -12.59 -13.20 8.33
N THR A 104 -12.60 -12.78 9.59
CA THR A 104 -13.01 -11.44 10.02
C THR A 104 -11.87 -10.43 9.86
N HIS A 105 -10.63 -10.85 10.12
CA HIS A 105 -9.44 -9.99 10.00
C HIS A 105 -8.99 -9.73 8.55
N GLY A 106 -9.51 -10.48 7.57
CA GLY A 106 -9.22 -10.27 6.14
C GLY A 106 -9.88 -9.04 5.51
N LYS A 107 -10.67 -8.26 6.26
CA LYS A 107 -11.21 -6.96 5.84
C LYS A 107 -10.34 -5.83 6.41
N HIS A 108 -9.15 -5.64 5.86
CA HIS A 108 -8.46 -4.35 6.02
C HIS A 108 -8.41 -3.69 4.63
N PRO A 109 -8.91 -2.45 4.48
CA PRO A 109 -8.90 -1.72 3.21
C PRO A 109 -7.47 -1.46 2.70
#